data_AF-A0A933B8T2-F1
#
_entry.id   AF-A0A933B8T2-F1
#
_cell.length_a   1.000
_cell.length_b   1.000
_cell.length_c   1.000
_cell.angle_alpha   90.00
_cell.angle_beta   90.00
_cell.angle_gamma   90.00
#
_symmetry.space_group_name_H-M   'P 1'
#
loop_
_entity.id
_entity.type
_entity.pdbx_description
1 polymer ?
#
loop_
_entity_poly.entity_id
_entity_poly.type
_entity_poly.pdbx_seq_one_letter_code
_entity_poly.pdbx_strand_id
1 'polypeptide(L)'
;MLQLFHTLFYLPIFNILIFLYTFLPIQDMGIAIILLTILVRLALWPLTGRQIAIQKAMKELQPKIEEVKKKYKDDTMKRNEEIMRLYKENKANPASSCLPLLLQLPILLAMYQAFRKGLEEGTLVEVYSFIAKPEMINTHFLSLIDLTKPFILLAFIAAIAQFWQSKMMTLATPATSKDGARDEAMQAAINNKMMLYGMPIMTVIFGWTFPSGVMLYWLTNTVMMGIQQKVELKK
;
A
#
# COMPACT_ATOMS: atom_id res chain seq x y z
N MET A 1 1.12 -8.44 -22.65
CA MET A 1 1.00 -8.05 -21.22
C MET A 1 2.19 -7.21 -20.76
N LEU A 2 3.44 -7.67 -20.95
CA LEU A 2 4.66 -6.92 -20.56
C LEU A 2 4.79 -5.54 -21.24
N GLN A 3 4.51 -5.47 -22.54
CA GLN A 3 4.62 -4.20 -23.30
C GLN A 3 3.55 -3.17 -22.88
N LEU A 4 2.31 -3.61 -22.63
CA LEU A 4 1.25 -2.73 -22.14
C LEU A 4 1.59 -2.16 -20.76
N PHE A 5 2.11 -3.00 -19.85
CA PHE A 5 2.57 -2.54 -18.54
C PHE A 5 3.71 -1.53 -18.67
N HIS A 6 4.68 -1.83 -19.54
CA HIS A 6 5.84 -0.98 -19.77
C HIS A 6 5.41 0.40 -20.26
N THR A 7 4.57 0.47 -21.30
CA THR A 7 4.14 1.73 -21.89
C THR A 7 3.17 2.53 -20.99
N LEU A 8 2.22 1.87 -20.32
CA LEU A 8 1.20 2.59 -19.53
C LEU A 8 1.64 2.95 -18.11
N PHE A 9 2.50 2.15 -17.49
CA PHE A 9 2.87 2.33 -16.08
C PHE A 9 4.35 2.64 -15.92
N TYR A 10 5.24 1.79 -16.43
CA TYR A 10 6.67 1.96 -16.20
C TYR A 10 7.19 3.26 -16.83
N LEU A 11 6.96 3.49 -18.13
CA LEU A 11 7.51 4.67 -18.83
C LEU A 11 7.05 5.99 -18.20
N PRO A 12 5.75 6.22 -17.91
CA PRO A 12 5.33 7.46 -17.28
C PRO A 12 5.94 7.65 -15.89
N ILE A 13 5.94 6.60 -15.06
CA ILE A 13 6.47 6.67 -13.69
C ILE A 13 7.98 6.94 -13.71
N PHE A 14 8.72 6.24 -14.58
CA PHE A 14 10.16 6.41 -14.74
C PHE A 14 10.49 7.81 -15.25
N ASN A 15 9.76 8.31 -16.26
CA ASN A 15 9.98 9.64 -16.80
C ASN A 15 9.66 10.74 -15.78
N ILE A 16 8.57 10.62 -15.01
CA ILE A 16 8.28 11.57 -13.93
C ILE A 16 9.37 11.51 -12.86
N LEU A 17 9.90 10.34 -12.53
CA LEU A 17 11.01 10.22 -11.59
C LEU A 17 12.26 10.96 -12.08
N ILE A 18 12.67 10.75 -13.33
CA ILE A 18 13.84 11.42 -13.93
C ILE A 18 13.60 12.93 -14.06
N PHE A 19 12.39 13.34 -14.42
CA PHE A 19 12.00 14.75 -14.43
C PHE A 19 12.15 15.38 -13.05
N LEU A 20 11.62 14.74 -12.00
CA LEU A 20 11.75 15.24 -10.62
C LEU A 20 13.22 15.26 -10.17
N TYR A 21 13.99 14.24 -10.51
CA TYR A 21 15.42 14.19 -10.20
C TYR A 21 16.20 15.34 -10.85
N THR A 22 15.98 15.61 -12.14
CA THR A 22 16.68 16.66 -12.89
C THR A 22 16.20 18.07 -12.56
N PHE A 23 14.93 18.22 -12.18
CA PHE A 23 14.36 19.48 -11.73
C PHE A 23 14.90 19.92 -10.36
N LEU A 24 15.32 18.97 -9.51
CA LEU A 24 15.90 19.26 -8.21
C LEU A 24 17.36 19.75 -8.34
N PRO A 25 17.73 20.91 -7.78
CA PRO A 25 19.11 21.41 -7.84
C PRO A 25 20.14 20.47 -7.20
N ILE A 26 19.72 19.74 -6.17
CA ILE A 26 20.56 18.80 -5.40
C ILE A 26 20.71 17.46 -6.14
N GLN A 27 19.82 17.17 -7.09
CA GLN A 27 19.79 15.91 -7.84
C GLN A 27 19.86 14.68 -6.92
N ASP A 28 18.99 14.66 -5.91
CA ASP A 28 18.89 13.58 -4.94
C ASP A 28 17.77 12.61 -5.34
N MET A 29 18.14 11.36 -5.60
CA MET A 29 17.20 10.34 -6.06
C MET A 29 16.16 9.99 -4.99
N GLY A 30 16.52 10.00 -3.72
CA GLY A 30 15.56 9.68 -2.66
C GLY A 30 14.51 10.76 -2.47
N ILE A 31 14.89 12.04 -2.58
CA ILE A 31 13.94 13.15 -2.60
C ILE A 31 13.01 13.04 -3.83
N ALA A 32 13.56 12.71 -5.00
CA ALA A 32 12.75 12.50 -6.21
C ALA A 32 11.70 11.39 -6.03
N ILE A 33 12.07 10.26 -5.39
CA ILE A 33 11.12 9.18 -5.05
C ILE A 33 10.03 9.67 -4.09
N ILE A 34 10.41 10.41 -3.05
CA ILE A 34 9.45 10.93 -2.06
C ILE A 34 8.43 11.85 -2.75
N LEU A 35 8.90 12.77 -3.58
CA LEU A 35 8.04 13.71 -4.32
C LEU A 35 7.12 12.98 -5.31
N LEU A 36 7.65 12.02 -6.07
CA LEU A 36 6.85 11.19 -6.96
C LEU A 36 5.72 10.49 -6.19
N THR A 37 6.06 9.89 -5.05
CA THR A 37 5.11 9.16 -4.21
C THR A 37 4.01 10.08 -3.69
N ILE A 38 4.37 11.27 -3.22
CA ILE A 38 3.42 12.27 -2.74
C ILE A 38 2.51 12.72 -3.88
N LEU A 39 3.06 13.05 -5.05
CA LEU A 39 2.29 13.49 -6.21
C LEU A 39 1.26 12.44 -6.63
N VAL A 40 1.68 11.18 -6.75
CA VAL A 40 0.78 10.07 -7.09
C VAL A 40 -0.29 9.89 -6.01
N ARG A 41 0.07 9.99 -4.74
CA ARG A 41 -0.89 9.88 -3.63
C ARG A 41 -1.90 11.01 -3.59
N LEU A 42 -1.49 12.24 -3.90
CA LEU A 42 -2.39 13.39 -3.99
C LEU A 42 -3.36 13.24 -5.18
N ALA A 43 -2.86 12.81 -6.34
CA ALA A 43 -3.71 12.54 -7.51
C ALA A 43 -4.76 11.45 -7.23
N LEU A 44 -4.39 10.43 -6.45
CA LEU A 44 -5.26 9.32 -6.10
C LEU A 44 -6.10 9.54 -4.83
N TRP A 45 -5.88 10.65 -4.12
CA TRP A 45 -6.54 10.96 -2.86
C TRP A 45 -8.07 10.81 -2.90
N PRO A 46 -8.81 11.38 -3.86
CA PRO A 46 -10.27 11.25 -3.87
C PRO A 46 -10.74 9.81 -4.04
N LEU A 47 -10.00 9.00 -4.81
CA LEU A 47 -10.31 7.60 -5.04
C LEU A 47 -10.06 6.77 -3.78
N THR A 48 -8.88 6.91 -3.17
CA THR A 48 -8.51 6.16 -1.96
C THR A 48 -9.32 6.61 -0.73
N GLY A 49 -9.75 7.87 -0.68
CA GLY A 49 -10.64 8.37 0.37
C GLY A 49 -12.00 7.65 0.37
N ARG A 50 -12.59 7.43 -0.81
CA ARG A 50 -13.82 6.64 -0.95
C ARG A 50 -13.62 5.19 -0.49
N GLN A 51 -12.46 4.59 -0.78
CA GLN A 51 -12.14 3.23 -0.33
C GLN A 51 -12.06 3.15 1.19
N ILE A 52 -11.40 4.12 1.84
CA ILE A 52 -11.29 4.19 3.30
C ILE A 52 -12.68 4.36 3.94
N ALA A 53 -13.55 5.20 3.36
CA ALA A 53 -14.92 5.37 3.85
C ALA A 53 -15.73 4.05 3.79
N ILE A 54 -15.61 3.28 2.70
CA ILE A 54 -16.23 1.95 2.60
C ILE A 54 -15.68 1.01 3.67
N GLN A 55 -14.36 1.00 3.91
CA GLN A 55 -13.75 0.19 4.96
C GLN A 55 -14.20 0.60 6.37
N LYS A 56 -14.39 1.91 6.61
CA LYS A 56 -14.97 2.43 7.85
C LYS A 56 -16.40 1.93 8.05
N ALA A 57 -17.25 2.01 7.02
CA ALA A 57 -18.61 1.46 7.08
C ALA A 57 -18.62 -0.05 7.35
N MET A 58 -17.73 -0.82 6.70
CA MET A 58 -17.56 -2.25 6.97
C MET A 58 -17.18 -2.54 8.43
N LYS A 59 -16.34 -1.68 9.03
CA LYS A 59 -15.94 -1.76 10.45
C LYS A 59 -17.11 -1.47 11.37
N GLU A 60 -17.92 -0.46 11.06
CA GLU A 60 -19.11 -0.09 11.82
C GLU A 60 -20.24 -1.13 11.74
N LEU A 61 -20.28 -1.94 10.67
CA LEU A 61 -21.24 -3.04 10.51
C LEU A 61 -20.88 -4.30 11.29
N GLN A 62 -19.64 -4.44 11.78
CA GLN A 62 -19.20 -5.64 12.50
C GLN A 62 -20.14 -6.08 13.65
N PRO A 63 -20.63 -5.18 14.52
CA PRO A 63 -21.57 -5.58 15.58
C PRO A 63 -22.84 -6.23 15.04
N LYS A 64 -23.42 -5.66 13.96
CA LYS A 64 -24.62 -6.21 13.30
C LYS A 64 -24.33 -7.53 12.59
N ILE A 65 -23.14 -7.68 12.01
CA ILE A 65 -22.70 -8.95 11.42
C ILE A 65 -22.61 -10.04 12.48
N GLU A 66 -22.07 -9.72 13.66
CA GLU A 66 -21.99 -10.66 14.78
C GLU A 66 -23.39 -11.03 15.32
N GLU A 67 -24.36 -10.11 15.31
CA GLU A 67 -25.77 -10.42 15.63
C GLU A 67 -26.39 -11.38 14.61
N VAL A 68 -26.18 -11.14 13.31
CA VAL A 68 -26.67 -12.03 12.24
C VAL A 68 -26.05 -13.43 12.36
N LYS A 69 -24.74 -13.51 12.64
CA LYS A 69 -24.05 -14.80 12.87
C LYS A 69 -24.62 -15.56 14.06
N LYS A 70 -24.97 -14.86 15.15
CA LYS A 70 -25.62 -15.48 16.33
C LYS A 70 -27.04 -15.94 16.02
N LYS A 71 -27.81 -15.15 15.26
CA LYS A 71 -29.21 -15.44 14.92
C LYS A 71 -29.35 -16.64 13.98
N TYR A 72 -28.43 -16.80 13.04
CA TYR A 72 -28.46 -17.87 12.03
C TYR A 72 -27.25 -18.80 12.17
N LYS A 73 -26.98 -19.29 13.40
CA LYS A 73 -25.82 -20.15 13.68
C LYS A 73 -25.84 -21.45 12.87
N ASP A 74 -27.01 -22.05 12.73
CA ASP A 74 -27.18 -23.37 12.10
C ASP A 74 -27.56 -23.30 10.61
N ASP A 75 -27.87 -22.11 10.09
CA ASP A 75 -28.24 -21.88 8.70
C ASP A 75 -27.21 -20.96 8.01
N THR A 76 -26.13 -21.59 7.53
CA THR A 76 -25.02 -20.88 6.86
C THR A 76 -25.48 -20.14 5.59
N MET A 77 -26.47 -20.67 4.87
CA MET A 77 -26.93 -20.07 3.62
C MET A 77 -27.66 -18.76 3.93
N LYS A 78 -28.61 -18.79 4.87
CA LYS A 78 -29.38 -17.60 5.30
C LYS A 78 -28.49 -16.59 6.01
N ARG A 79 -27.51 -17.05 6.79
CA ARG A 79 -26.48 -16.20 7.41
C ARG A 79 -25.71 -15.39 6.37
N ASN A 80 -25.20 -16.05 5.31
CA ASN A 80 -24.44 -15.39 4.26
C ASN A 80 -25.30 -14.42 3.44
N GLU A 81 -26.55 -14.78 3.18
CA GLU A 81 -27.52 -13.91 2.50
C GLU A 81 -27.78 -12.63 3.29
N GLU A 82 -28.06 -12.74 4.59
CA GLU A 82 -28.33 -11.59 5.46
C GLU A 82 -27.09 -10.70 5.67
N ILE A 83 -25.90 -11.29 5.78
CA ILE A 83 -24.64 -10.52 5.82
C ILE A 83 -24.47 -9.74 4.50
N MET A 84 -24.72 -10.37 3.36
CA MET A 84 -24.62 -9.70 2.06
C MET A 84 -25.68 -8.62 1.89
N ARG A 85 -26.89 -8.86 2.37
CA ARG A 85 -27.98 -7.88 2.40
C ARG A 85 -27.59 -6.67 3.24
N LEU A 86 -27.03 -6.89 4.43
CA LEU A 86 -26.54 -5.84 5.31
C LEU A 86 -25.46 -4.99 4.63
N TYR A 87 -24.52 -5.63 3.92
CA TYR A 87 -23.52 -4.90 3.12
C TYR A 87 -24.15 -4.05 2.02
N LYS A 88 -25.10 -4.60 1.25
CA LYS A 88 -25.80 -3.87 0.18
C LYS A 88 -26.61 -2.68 0.71
N GLU A 89 -27.38 -2.88 1.78
CA GLU A 89 -28.22 -1.84 2.40
C GLU A 89 -27.38 -0.67 2.92
N ASN A 90 -26.17 -0.95 3.41
CA ASN A 90 -25.26 0.06 3.94
C ASN A 90 -24.21 0.52 2.91
N LYS A 91 -24.38 0.18 1.63
CA LYS A 91 -23.48 0.53 0.51
C LYS A 91 -22.01 0.17 0.77
N ALA A 92 -21.79 -0.87 1.55
CA ALA A 92 -20.47 -1.38 1.88
C ALA A 92 -20.13 -2.55 0.93
N ASN A 93 -18.94 -2.57 0.34
CA ASN A 93 -18.53 -3.63 -0.59
C ASN A 93 -17.23 -4.29 -0.12
N PRO A 94 -17.25 -5.60 0.21
CA PRO A 94 -16.04 -6.34 0.59
C PRO A 94 -14.93 -6.29 -0.47
N ALA A 95 -15.28 -6.31 -1.76
CA ALA A 95 -14.32 -6.28 -2.86
C ALA A 95 -13.56 -4.95 -2.96
N SER A 96 -14.09 -3.85 -2.42
CA SER A 96 -13.37 -2.57 -2.39
C SER A 96 -12.12 -2.61 -1.51
N SER A 97 -11.97 -3.64 -0.66
CA SER A 97 -10.81 -3.79 0.23
C SER A 97 -9.53 -4.25 -0.48
N CYS A 98 -9.62 -4.90 -1.64
CA CYS A 98 -8.44 -5.33 -2.41
C CYS A 98 -8.00 -4.29 -3.47
N LEU A 99 -8.85 -3.28 -3.74
CA LEU A 99 -8.56 -2.22 -4.69
C LEU A 99 -7.28 -1.41 -4.38
N PRO A 100 -6.94 -1.10 -3.10
CA PRO A 100 -5.66 -0.45 -2.78
C PRO A 100 -4.44 -1.27 -3.25
N LEU A 101 -4.51 -2.61 -3.13
CA LEU A 101 -3.42 -3.48 -3.54
C LEU A 101 -3.26 -3.47 -5.08
N LEU A 102 -4.37 -3.54 -5.81
CA LEU A 102 -4.35 -3.48 -7.28
C LEU A 102 -3.76 -2.18 -7.80
N LEU A 103 -4.01 -1.07 -7.10
CA LEU A 103 -3.45 0.23 -7.46
C LEU A 103 -1.97 0.36 -7.09
N GLN A 104 -1.55 -0.25 -5.97
CA GLN A 104 -0.19 -0.22 -5.46
C GLN A 104 0.78 -1.06 -6.33
N LEU A 105 0.32 -2.23 -6.81
CA LEU A 105 1.16 -3.21 -7.51
C LEU A 105 1.86 -2.63 -8.75
N PRO A 106 1.18 -1.92 -9.67
CA PRO A 106 1.84 -1.38 -10.86
C PRO A 106 2.96 -0.38 -10.54
N ILE A 107 2.74 0.48 -9.55
CA ILE A 107 3.72 1.49 -9.14
C ILE A 107 4.94 0.82 -8.49
N LEU A 108 4.70 -0.17 -7.62
CA LEU A 108 5.78 -0.94 -7.00
C LEU A 108 6.64 -1.67 -8.03
N LEU A 109 6.00 -2.32 -9.02
CA LEU A 109 6.70 -3.01 -10.10
C LEU A 109 7.49 -2.05 -11.00
N ALA A 110 6.94 -0.85 -11.26
CA ALA A 110 7.63 0.18 -12.02
C ALA A 110 8.88 0.67 -11.27
N MET A 111 8.77 0.94 -9.97
CA MET A 111 9.91 1.33 -9.14
C MET A 111 10.96 0.25 -9.02
N TYR A 112 10.53 -1.00 -8.85
CA TYR A 112 11.46 -2.13 -8.84
C TYR A 112 12.24 -2.26 -10.15
N GLN A 113 11.58 -2.11 -11.30
CA GLN A 113 12.24 -2.15 -12.61
C GLN A 113 13.18 -0.96 -12.82
N ALA A 114 12.79 0.23 -12.37
CA ALA A 114 13.64 1.42 -12.45
C ALA A 114 14.98 1.18 -11.73
N PHE A 115 14.95 0.71 -10.48
CA PHE A 115 16.18 0.46 -9.71
C PHE A 115 16.98 -0.76 -10.16
N ARG A 116 16.36 -1.72 -10.84
CA ARG A 116 17.04 -2.94 -11.32
C ARG A 116 17.70 -2.79 -12.69
N LYS A 117 17.17 -1.92 -13.55
CA LYS A 117 17.59 -1.81 -14.97
C LYS A 117 17.59 -0.37 -15.48
N GLY A 118 16.61 0.44 -15.05
CA GLY A 118 16.40 1.80 -15.56
C GLY A 118 17.42 2.85 -15.10
N LEU A 119 18.29 2.53 -14.14
CA LEU A 119 19.32 3.46 -13.64
C LEU A 119 20.74 3.09 -14.10
N GLU A 120 20.89 2.10 -14.99
CA GLU A 120 22.16 1.73 -15.61
C GLU A 120 22.51 2.68 -16.77
N GLU A 121 23.80 2.92 -17.01
CA GLU A 121 24.26 3.73 -18.14
C GLU A 121 23.77 3.11 -19.47
N GLY A 122 22.96 3.87 -20.22
CA GLY A 122 22.39 3.44 -21.51
C GLY A 122 20.87 3.19 -21.52
N THR A 123 20.20 3.06 -20.38
CA THR A 123 18.72 2.91 -20.33
C THR A 123 17.96 4.24 -20.31
N LEU A 124 18.67 5.38 -20.20
CA LEU A 124 18.13 6.74 -20.38
C LEU A 124 17.65 7.05 -21.81
N VAL A 125 17.82 6.11 -22.74
CA VAL A 125 17.25 6.19 -24.09
C VAL A 125 15.72 6.27 -24.05
N GLU A 126 15.08 5.65 -23.05
CA GLU A 126 13.62 5.65 -22.86
C GLU A 126 13.07 6.94 -22.23
N VAL A 127 13.95 7.88 -21.87
CA VAL A 127 13.54 9.21 -21.37
C VAL A 127 12.98 10.04 -22.52
N TYR A 128 11.79 10.60 -22.29
CA TYR A 128 11.11 11.47 -23.24
C TYR A 128 11.99 12.64 -23.64
N SER A 129 11.91 13.02 -24.92
CA SER A 129 12.80 14.01 -25.54
C SER A 129 12.78 15.39 -24.88
N PHE A 130 11.70 15.74 -24.18
CA PHE A 130 11.54 17.02 -23.48
C PHE A 130 12.08 17.01 -22.04
N ILE A 131 12.54 15.88 -21.53
CA ILE A 131 13.14 15.77 -20.20
C ILE A 131 14.66 15.79 -20.36
N ALA A 132 15.34 16.61 -19.55
CA ALA A 132 16.80 16.66 -19.54
C ALA A 132 17.36 15.27 -19.22
N LYS A 133 18.30 14.78 -20.03
CA LYS A 133 18.95 13.48 -19.82
C LYS A 133 20.23 13.71 -19.01
N PRO A 134 20.28 13.30 -17.74
CA PRO A 134 21.51 13.41 -16.96
C PRO A 134 22.56 12.43 -17.51
N GLU A 135 23.82 12.83 -17.59
CA GLU A 135 24.91 11.93 -18.04
C GLU A 135 25.18 10.84 -17.00
N MET A 136 25.09 11.18 -15.71
CA MET A 136 25.19 10.25 -14.58
C MET A 136 24.03 10.46 -13.62
N ILE A 137 23.48 9.37 -13.08
CA ILE A 137 22.44 9.42 -12.06
C ILE A 137 23.07 9.13 -10.70
N ASN A 138 23.01 10.08 -9.78
CA ASN A 138 23.31 9.83 -8.39
C ASN A 138 22.17 9.07 -7.74
N THR A 139 22.40 7.79 -7.43
CA THR A 139 21.41 6.91 -6.80
C THR A 139 21.39 7.01 -5.28
N HIS A 140 22.12 7.95 -4.67
CA HIS A 140 22.15 8.10 -3.22
C HIS A 140 20.99 8.95 -2.72
N PHE A 141 20.53 8.63 -1.51
CA PHE A 141 19.64 9.46 -0.71
C PHE A 141 20.44 10.14 0.41
N LEU A 142 20.33 11.47 0.46
CA LEU A 142 21.04 12.37 1.37
C LEU A 142 22.56 12.16 1.38
N SER A 143 23.12 11.69 0.26
CA SER A 143 24.52 11.27 0.13
C SER A 143 24.97 10.15 1.09
N LEU A 144 24.04 9.50 1.80
CA LEU A 144 24.34 8.51 2.85
C LEU A 144 23.90 7.09 2.48
N ILE A 145 22.81 6.96 1.72
CA ILE A 145 22.15 5.66 1.48
C ILE A 145 22.14 5.38 -0.03
N ASP A 146 22.82 4.31 -0.45
CA ASP A 146 22.78 3.80 -1.83
C ASP A 146 21.44 3.10 -2.09
N LEU A 147 20.57 3.73 -2.90
CA LEU A 147 19.21 3.26 -3.14
C LEU A 147 19.13 2.01 -4.01
N THR A 148 20.23 1.62 -4.65
CA THR A 148 20.30 0.40 -5.46
C THR A 148 20.50 -0.86 -4.61
N LYS A 149 20.97 -0.70 -3.37
CA LYS A 149 21.27 -1.79 -2.44
C LYS A 149 20.24 -1.88 -1.31
N PRO A 150 20.06 -3.06 -0.70
CA PRO A 150 19.26 -3.21 0.51
C PRO A 150 19.80 -2.34 1.65
N PHE A 151 18.89 -1.73 2.42
CA PHE A 151 19.25 -0.96 3.62
C PHE A 151 18.24 -1.23 4.73
N ILE A 152 18.64 -2.10 5.66
CA ILE A 152 17.71 -2.72 6.61
C ILE A 152 17.05 -1.74 7.57
N LEU A 153 17.75 -0.68 7.97
CA LEU A 153 17.20 0.34 8.87
C LEU A 153 15.95 1.00 8.27
N LEU A 154 15.96 1.25 6.96
CA LEU A 154 14.81 1.81 6.25
C LEU A 154 13.62 0.85 6.24
N ALA A 155 13.88 -0.46 6.13
CA ALA A 155 12.84 -1.48 6.20
C ALA A 155 12.21 -1.58 7.60
N PHE A 156 12.99 -1.44 8.66
CA PHE A 156 12.46 -1.34 10.03
C PHE A 156 11.58 -0.10 10.21
N ILE A 157 12.01 1.05 9.71
CA ILE A 157 11.20 2.28 9.77
C ILE A 157 9.90 2.11 8.96
N ALA A 158 9.97 1.49 7.78
CA ALA A 158 8.81 1.14 6.96
C ALA A 158 7.84 0.20 7.69
N ALA A 159 8.36 -0.83 8.36
CA ALA A 159 7.56 -1.77 9.13
C ALA A 159 6.87 -1.11 10.33
N ILE A 160 7.55 -0.19 11.03
CA ILE A 160 6.94 0.60 12.11
C ILE A 160 5.82 1.49 11.57
N ALA A 161 6.06 2.19 10.46
CA ALA A 161 5.04 3.02 9.81
C ALA A 161 3.85 2.16 9.36
N GLN A 162 4.09 0.95 8.85
CA GLN A 162 3.05 0.03 8.42
C GLN A 162 2.27 -0.56 9.58
N PHE A 163 2.93 -0.87 10.70
CA PHE A 163 2.24 -1.26 11.92
C PHE A 163 1.31 -0.15 12.41
N TRP A 164 1.79 1.10 12.44
CA TRP A 164 0.98 2.26 12.78
C TRP A 164 -0.25 2.41 11.86
N GLN A 165 -0.03 2.33 10.55
CA GLN A 165 -1.08 2.42 9.53
C GLN A 165 -2.10 1.27 9.66
N SER A 166 -1.65 0.02 9.78
CA SER A 166 -2.52 -1.15 9.95
C SER A 166 -3.37 -1.04 11.21
N LYS A 167 -2.79 -0.59 12.33
CA LYS A 167 -3.47 -0.48 13.63
C LYS A 167 -4.69 0.44 13.58
N MET A 168 -4.68 1.47 12.73
CA MET A 168 -5.81 2.39 12.57
C MET A 168 -7.04 1.71 11.97
N MET A 169 -6.83 0.76 11.08
CA MET A 169 -7.89 0.04 10.37
C MET A 169 -8.25 -1.30 11.00
N THR A 170 -7.38 -1.87 11.85
CA THR A 170 -7.71 -3.12 12.55
C THR A 170 -8.99 -3.02 13.35
N LEU A 171 -9.78 -4.08 13.28
CA LEU A 171 -10.99 -4.27 14.08
C LEU A 171 -10.58 -4.76 15.46
N ALA A 172 -11.20 -4.23 16.51
CA ALA A 172 -11.17 -4.91 17.80
C ALA A 172 -12.00 -6.19 17.65
N THR A 173 -11.34 -7.35 17.54
CA THR A 173 -12.03 -8.64 17.61
C THR A 173 -12.66 -8.78 18.99
N PRO A 174 -14.00 -8.95 19.09
CA PRO A 174 -14.63 -9.22 20.38
C PRO A 174 -14.06 -10.53 20.94
N ALA A 175 -13.54 -10.47 22.16
CA ALA A 175 -13.01 -11.63 22.85
C ALA A 175 -14.15 -12.50 23.42
N THR A 176 -15.05 -13.04 22.60
CA THR A 176 -16.08 -13.96 23.10
C THR A 176 -16.63 -14.87 22.02
N SER A 177 -16.40 -16.17 22.15
CA SER A 177 -17.48 -17.16 22.02
C SER A 177 -17.05 -18.47 22.69
N LYS A 178 -17.65 -18.76 23.85
CA LYS A 178 -17.80 -20.14 24.33
C LYS A 178 -18.79 -20.83 23.38
N ASP A 179 -18.41 -22.00 22.91
CA ASP A 179 -19.16 -22.99 22.12
C ASP A 179 -19.58 -22.66 20.67
N GLY A 180 -18.89 -23.34 19.73
CA GLY A 180 -19.27 -23.53 18.32
C GLY A 180 -18.80 -22.47 17.31
N ALA A 181 -18.66 -21.20 17.71
CA ALA A 181 -18.14 -20.13 16.84
C ALA A 181 -16.62 -19.89 16.98
N ARG A 182 -15.94 -20.82 17.66
CA ARG A 182 -14.53 -20.69 18.06
C ARG A 182 -13.58 -20.68 16.86
N ASP A 183 -13.87 -21.46 15.83
CA ASP A 183 -13.00 -21.57 14.65
C ASP A 183 -13.09 -20.35 13.74
N GLU A 184 -14.30 -19.83 13.48
CA GLU A 184 -14.49 -18.60 12.69
C GLU A 184 -13.94 -17.37 13.42
N ALA A 185 -14.19 -17.24 14.73
CA ALA A 185 -13.64 -16.16 15.54
C ALA A 185 -12.11 -16.24 15.66
N MET A 186 -11.57 -17.46 15.79
CA MET A 186 -10.13 -17.69 15.77
C MET A 186 -9.53 -17.34 14.40
N GLN A 187 -10.18 -17.72 13.29
CA GLN A 187 -9.71 -17.40 11.96
C GLN A 187 -9.75 -15.90 11.67
N ALA A 188 -10.79 -15.19 12.10
CA ALA A 188 -10.85 -13.73 12.04
C ALA A 188 -9.75 -13.07 12.89
N ALA A 189 -9.49 -13.59 14.09
CA ALA A 189 -8.40 -13.11 14.94
C ALA A 189 -7.01 -13.38 14.32
N ILE A 190 -6.81 -14.54 13.69
CA ILE A 190 -5.58 -14.87 12.96
C ILE A 190 -5.40 -13.91 11.78
N ASN A 191 -6.45 -13.66 11.00
CA ASN A 191 -6.41 -12.73 9.87
C ASN A 191 -6.05 -11.30 10.32
N ASN A 192 -6.67 -10.82 11.41
CA ASN A 192 -6.35 -9.51 11.99
C ASN A 192 -4.90 -9.44 12.50
N LYS A 193 -4.42 -10.48 13.20
CA LYS A 193 -3.03 -10.55 13.68
C LYS A 193 -2.03 -10.63 12.52
N MET A 194 -2.35 -11.38 11.46
CA MET A 194 -1.53 -11.46 10.26
C MET A 194 -1.44 -10.10 9.56
N MET A 195 -2.54 -9.37 9.44
CA MET A 195 -2.53 -8.02 8.86
C MET A 195 -1.75 -7.01 9.72
N LEU A 196 -1.90 -7.10 11.05
CA LEU A 196 -1.29 -6.16 11.99
C LEU A 196 0.22 -6.41 12.17
N TYR A 197 0.62 -7.67 12.33
CA TYR A 197 2.01 -8.05 12.65
C TYR A 197 2.72 -8.74 11.51
N GLY A 198 2.03 -9.63 10.79
CA GLY A 198 2.62 -10.39 9.68
C GLY A 198 3.11 -9.50 8.55
N MET A 199 2.29 -8.55 8.10
CA MET A 199 2.68 -7.63 7.01
C MET A 199 3.91 -6.75 7.33
N PRO A 200 4.01 -6.12 8.53
CA PRO A 200 5.25 -5.44 8.93
C PRO A 200 6.47 -6.37 8.97
N ILE A 201 6.34 -7.59 9.50
CA ILE A 201 7.45 -8.56 9.53
C ILE A 201 7.90 -8.91 8.11
N MET A 202 6.96 -9.19 7.20
CA MET A 202 7.24 -9.44 5.79
C MET A 202 7.95 -8.26 5.12
N THR A 203 7.62 -7.03 5.53
CA THR A 203 8.28 -5.82 5.01
C THR A 203 9.75 -5.74 5.42
N VAL A 204 10.09 -6.14 6.65
CA VAL A 204 11.49 -6.26 7.08
C VAL A 204 12.21 -7.34 6.27
N ILE A 205 11.58 -8.49 6.03
CA ILE A 205 12.15 -9.59 5.22
C ILE A 205 12.40 -9.14 3.77
N PHE A 206 11.45 -8.46 3.14
CA PHE A 206 11.65 -7.89 1.80
C PHE A 206 12.73 -6.82 1.78
N GLY A 207 12.84 -6.01 2.84
CA GLY A 207 13.90 -5.02 2.99
C GLY A 207 15.31 -5.60 3.05
N TRP A 208 15.47 -6.89 3.32
CA TRP A 208 16.76 -7.59 3.24
C TRP A 208 17.21 -7.91 1.81
N THR A 209 16.28 -7.93 0.86
CA THR A 209 16.52 -8.41 -0.52
C THR A 209 16.27 -7.35 -1.58
N PHE A 210 15.40 -6.38 -1.31
CA PHE A 210 14.98 -5.38 -2.28
C PHE A 210 15.86 -4.12 -2.20
N PRO A 211 16.06 -3.40 -3.32
CA PRO A 211 16.73 -2.10 -3.31
C PRO A 211 16.06 -1.14 -2.34
N SER A 212 16.86 -0.37 -1.58
CA SER A 212 16.33 0.55 -0.59
C SER A 212 15.53 1.72 -1.19
N GLY A 213 15.71 2.04 -2.48
CA GLY A 213 14.81 2.92 -3.23
C GLY A 213 13.36 2.44 -3.26
N VAL A 214 13.16 1.13 -3.41
CA VAL A 214 11.81 0.51 -3.35
C VAL A 214 11.25 0.58 -1.92
N MET A 215 12.10 0.40 -0.92
CA MET A 215 11.71 0.53 0.49
C MET A 215 11.39 1.98 0.87
N LEU A 216 12.09 2.97 0.30
CA LEU A 216 11.83 4.39 0.51
C LEU A 216 10.47 4.79 -0.06
N TYR A 217 10.17 4.32 -1.28
CA TYR A 217 8.83 4.41 -1.87
C TYR A 217 7.78 3.77 -0.94
N TRP A 218 8.02 2.54 -0.48
CA TRP A 218 7.10 1.81 0.39
C TRP A 218 6.81 2.57 1.70
N LEU A 219 7.87 3.07 2.36
CA LEU A 219 7.77 3.88 3.57
C LEU A 219 6.94 5.13 3.33
N THR A 220 7.32 5.94 2.35
CA THR A 220 6.66 7.22 2.04
C THR A 220 5.18 6.99 1.73
N ASN A 221 4.91 5.99 0.91
CA ASN A 221 3.56 5.59 0.53
C ASN A 221 2.71 5.16 1.75
N THR A 222 3.30 4.38 2.66
CA THR A 222 2.65 3.91 3.89
C THR A 222 2.33 5.06 4.82
N VAL A 223 3.28 6.00 5.00
CA VAL A 223 3.07 7.21 5.79
C VAL A 223 1.94 8.05 5.20
N MET A 224 1.95 8.31 3.89
CA MET A 224 0.88 9.05 3.21
C MET A 224 -0.48 8.38 3.35
N MET A 225 -0.53 7.05 3.23
CA MET A 225 -1.77 6.28 3.43
C MET A 225 -2.27 6.37 4.88
N GLY A 226 -1.38 6.27 5.86
CA GLY A 226 -1.75 6.45 7.27
C GLY A 226 -2.23 7.86 7.59
N ILE A 227 -1.60 8.90 7.01
CA ILE A 227 -2.07 10.29 7.12
C ILE A 227 -3.48 10.41 6.55
N GLN A 228 -3.70 9.88 5.34
CA GLN A 228 -5.01 9.91 4.70
C GLN A 228 -6.06 9.18 5.54
N GLN A 229 -5.76 7.97 6.03
CA GLN A 229 -6.66 7.24 6.93
C GLN A 229 -7.00 8.07 8.17
N LYS A 230 -6.04 8.78 8.76
CA LYS A 230 -6.28 9.61 9.95
C LYS A 230 -7.24 10.75 9.65
N VAL A 231 -7.13 11.34 8.46
CA VAL A 231 -8.02 12.42 8.02
C VAL A 231 -9.42 11.89 7.73
N GLU A 232 -9.55 10.80 6.96
CA GLU A 232 -10.85 10.26 6.55
C GLU A 232 -11.60 9.57 7.71
N LEU A 233 -10.90 8.96 8.67
CA LEU A 233 -11.55 8.35 9.84
C LEU A 233 -12.15 9.39 10.80
N LYS A 234 -11.62 10.62 10.81
CA LYS A 234 -12.12 11.74 11.61
C LYS A 234 -13.36 12.43 11.03
N LYS A 235 -13.59 12.28 9.73
CA LYS A 235 -14.83 12.72 9.07
C LYS A 235 -15.95 11.76 9.38
#